data_AF-A0A950H6F7-F1
#
_entry.id   AF-A0A950H6F7-F1
#
_cell.length_a   1.000
_cell.length_b   1.000
_cell.length_c   1.000
_cell.angle_alpha   90.00
_cell.angle_beta   90.00
_cell.angle_gamma   90.00
#
_symmetry.space_group_name_H-M   'P 1'
#
loop_
_entity.id
_entity.type
_entity.pdbx_description
1 polymer ?
#
loop_
_entity_poly.entity_id
_entity_poly.type
_entity_poly.pdbx_seq_one_letter_code
_entity_poly.pdbx_strand_id
1 'polypeptide(L)'
;MNVAVREAAAAPRREFFGHPWGLAFLAGTETWVSFSYYGMQSLLVLYMSGQLLKPGHVEHILGFKPFHVALQGLYGPLSGQPLASAIAGLYAALIFA
;
A
#
# COMPACT_ATOMS: atom_id res chain seq x y z
N MET A 1 -10.57 52.21 26.05
CA MET A 1 -9.68 51.80 24.95
C MET A 1 -10.42 50.76 24.13
N ASN A 2 -11.03 51.17 23.01
CA ASN A 2 -11.86 50.30 22.18
C ASN A 2 -10.94 49.56 21.21
N VAL A 3 -10.75 48.25 21.41
CA VAL A 3 -9.99 47.43 20.46
C VAL A 3 -10.88 47.22 19.25
N ALA A 4 -10.60 47.96 18.18
CA ALA A 4 -11.22 47.73 16.88
C ALA A 4 -10.84 46.33 16.40
N VAL A 5 -11.81 45.41 16.43
CA VAL A 5 -11.69 44.13 15.73
C VAL A 5 -11.57 44.47 14.25
N ARG A 6 -10.36 44.35 13.70
CA ARG A 6 -10.16 44.34 12.25
C ARG A 6 -10.91 43.13 11.71
N GLU A 7 -12.03 43.35 11.05
CA GLU A 7 -12.57 42.35 10.13
C GLU A 7 -11.53 42.13 9.05
N ALA A 8 -10.86 40.98 9.10
CA ALA A 8 -10.04 40.52 8.00
C ALA A 8 -10.98 40.35 6.80
N ALA A 9 -10.82 41.19 5.78
CA ALA A 9 -11.55 41.04 4.53
C ALA A 9 -11.41 39.58 4.05
N ALA A 10 -12.54 38.87 3.96
CA ALA A 10 -12.55 37.47 3.58
C ALA A 10 -11.94 37.34 2.17
N ALA A 11 -10.74 36.74 2.09
CA ALA A 11 -10.15 36.40 0.81
C ALA A 11 -11.17 35.56 0.01
N PRO A 12 -11.29 35.77 -1.31
CA PRO A 12 -12.26 35.06 -2.13
C PRO A 12 -12.11 33.56 -1.88
N ARG A 13 -13.18 32.94 -1.36
CA ARG A 13 -13.17 31.55 -0.93
C ARG A 13 -13.02 30.71 -2.20
N ARG A 14 -11.84 30.13 -2.39
CA ARG A 14 -11.65 29.17 -3.49
C ARG A 14 -12.51 27.95 -3.17
N GLU A 15 -13.45 27.68 -4.05
CA GLU A 15 -14.40 26.58 -3.93
C GLU A 15 -14.13 25.58 -5.05
N PHE A 16 -14.20 24.30 -4.71
CA PHE A 16 -14.07 23.18 -5.63
C PHE A 16 -15.25 22.25 -5.39
N PHE A 17 -16.09 22.03 -6.41
CA PHE A 17 -17.36 21.30 -6.29
C PHE A 17 -18.27 21.77 -5.12
N GLY A 18 -18.29 23.08 -4.83
CA GLY A 18 -19.08 23.63 -3.71
C GLY A 18 -18.48 23.41 -2.32
N HIS A 19 -17.26 22.87 -2.24
CA HIS A 19 -16.51 22.65 -1.01
C HIS A 19 -15.27 23.56 -0.92
N PRO A 20 -14.79 23.88 0.31
CA PRO A 20 -13.53 24.61 0.48
C PRO A 20 -12.36 23.95 -0.25
N TRP A 21 -11.53 24.75 -0.93
CA TRP A 21 -10.36 24.28 -1.68
C TRP A 21 -9.39 23.39 -0.87
N GLY A 22 -9.33 23.58 0.46
CA GLY A 22 -8.52 22.73 1.34
C GLY A 22 -8.94 21.25 1.32
N LEU A 23 -10.22 20.94 1.13
CA LEU A 23 -10.69 19.56 0.99
C LEU A 23 -10.20 18.91 -0.30
N ALA A 24 -10.12 19.67 -1.40
CA ALA A 24 -9.56 19.16 -2.65
C ALA A 24 -8.09 18.77 -2.48
N PHE A 25 -7.32 19.56 -1.72
CA PHE A 25 -5.94 19.23 -1.39
C PHE A 25 -5.84 17.97 -0.52
N LEU A 26 -6.63 17.88 0.54
CA LEU A 26 -6.66 16.71 1.43
C LEU A 26 -7.04 15.43 0.66
N ALA A 27 -8.09 15.47 -0.15
CA ALA A 27 -8.51 14.35 -0.98
C ALA A 27 -7.42 13.93 -1.99
N GLY A 28 -6.73 14.90 -2.60
CA GLY A 28 -5.60 14.64 -3.47
C GLY A 28 -4.45 13.93 -2.75
N THR A 29 -4.08 14.41 -1.54
CA THR A 29 -3.04 13.78 -0.73
C THR A 29 -3.43 12.38 -0.25
N GLU A 30 -4.68 12.18 0.16
CA GLU A 30 -5.20 10.86 0.56
C GLU A 30 -5.21 9.88 -0.61
N THR A 31 -5.61 10.33 -1.79
CA THR A 31 -5.56 9.53 -3.03
C THR A 31 -4.14 9.13 -3.36
N TRP A 32 -3.18 10.06 -3.22
CA TRP A 32 -1.76 9.77 -3.46
C TRP A 32 -1.19 8.72 -2.51
N VAL A 33 -1.54 8.81 -1.22
CA VAL A 33 -1.12 7.85 -0.20
C VAL A 33 -1.73 6.47 -0.50
N SER A 34 -3.03 6.42 -0.76
CA SER A 34 -3.74 5.18 -1.10
C SER A 34 -3.16 4.54 -2.37
N PHE A 35 -2.93 5.34 -3.41
CA PHE A 35 -2.31 4.90 -4.65
C PHE A 35 -0.92 4.28 -4.40
N SER A 36 -0.09 4.95 -3.60
CA SER A 36 1.26 4.46 -3.29
C SER A 36 1.21 3.17 -2.47
N TYR A 37 0.30 3.09 -1.50
CA TYR A 37 0.12 1.91 -0.66
C TYR A 37 -0.32 0.69 -1.47
N TYR A 38 -1.42 0.80 -2.22
CA TYR A 38 -1.93 -0.30 -3.03
C TYR A 38 -0.98 -0.62 -4.19
N GLY A 39 -0.34 0.39 -4.79
CA GLY A 39 0.65 0.23 -5.85
C GLY A 39 1.88 -0.58 -5.39
N MET A 40 2.41 -0.26 -4.20
CA MET A 40 3.49 -1.06 -3.57
C MET A 40 3.07 -2.51 -3.38
N GLN A 41 1.85 -2.77 -2.87
CA GLN A 41 1.35 -4.13 -2.66
C GLN A 41 1.27 -4.91 -3.98
N SER A 42 0.74 -4.31 -5.05
CA SER A 42 0.64 -4.95 -6.36
C SER A 42 2.02 -5.21 -6.97
N LEU A 43 2.91 -4.22 -6.94
CA LEU A 43 4.26 -4.36 -7.50
C LEU A 43 5.10 -5.39 -6.74
N LEU A 44 4.93 -5.50 -5.42
CA LEU A 44 5.61 -6.50 -4.61
C LEU A 44 5.25 -7.92 -5.05
N VAL A 45 3.96 -8.20 -5.27
CA VAL A 45 3.51 -9.53 -5.75
C VAL A 45 4.10 -9.84 -7.12
N LEU A 46 4.08 -8.86 -8.04
CA LEU A 46 4.65 -9.03 -9.38
C LEU A 46 6.18 -9.22 -9.35
N TYR A 47 6.88 -8.51 -8.47
CA TYR A 47 8.31 -8.69 -8.27
C TYR A 47 8.62 -10.09 -7.73
N MET A 48 7.82 -10.57 -6.77
CA MET A 48 8.00 -11.90 -6.20
C MET A 48 7.85 -12.99 -7.25
N SER A 49 6.76 -13.00 -8.01
CA SER A 49 6.53 -14.03 -9.04
C SER A 49 7.43 -13.86 -10.26
N GLY A 50 7.74 -12.63 -10.62
CA GLY A 50 8.49 -12.28 -11.83
C GLY A 50 10.00 -12.37 -11.69
N GLN A 51 10.57 -12.24 -10.49
CA GLN A 51 12.01 -12.21 -10.27
C GLN A 51 12.43 -13.00 -9.02
N LEU A 52 11.92 -12.63 -7.84
CA LEU A 52 12.47 -13.11 -6.56
C LEU A 52 12.34 -14.63 -6.38
N LEU A 53 11.19 -15.19 -6.74
CA LEU A 53 10.86 -16.61 -6.54
C LEU A 53 11.30 -17.49 -7.73
N LYS A 54 12.02 -16.93 -8.70
CA LYS A 54 12.55 -17.72 -9.81
C LYS A 54 13.76 -18.55 -9.37
N PRO A 55 14.01 -19.69 -10.03
CA PRO A 55 15.24 -20.46 -9.83
C PRO A 55 16.47 -19.56 -9.98
N GLY A 56 17.48 -19.76 -9.13
CA GLY A 56 18.69 -18.93 -9.08
C GLY A 56 18.63 -17.71 -8.15
N HIS A 57 17.45 -17.12 -7.89
CA HIS A 57 17.31 -16.03 -6.90
C HIS A 57 16.83 -16.54 -5.55
N VAL A 58 15.83 -17.41 -5.58
CA VAL A 58 15.16 -17.91 -4.37
C VAL A 58 16.07 -18.74 -3.47
N GLU A 59 17.11 -19.35 -4.05
CA GLU A 59 18.08 -20.20 -3.33
C GLU A 59 19.00 -19.41 -2.40
N HIS A 60 19.17 -18.11 -2.66
CA HIS A 60 19.95 -17.21 -1.81
C HIS A 60 19.15 -16.68 -0.62
N ILE A 61 17.85 -16.98 -0.54
CA ILE A 61 16.99 -16.55 0.55
C ILE A 61 17.13 -17.53 1.73
N LEU A 62 17.66 -17.03 2.84
CA LEU A 62 17.84 -17.80 4.07
C LEU A 62 16.51 -18.38 4.56
N GLY A 63 16.50 -19.68 4.87
CA GLY A 63 15.33 -20.36 5.44
C GLY A 63 14.13 -20.51 4.48
N PHE A 64 14.28 -20.20 3.20
CA PHE A 64 13.15 -20.24 2.27
C PHE A 64 12.60 -21.65 2.05
N LYS A 65 13.46 -22.67 1.93
CA LYS A 65 13.03 -24.06 1.71
C LYS A 65 12.07 -24.58 2.82
N PRO A 66 12.42 -24.54 4.11
CA PRO A 66 11.50 -25.00 5.15
C PRO A 66 10.23 -24.16 5.23
N PHE A 67 10.32 -22.84 4.98
CA PHE A 67 9.16 -21.96 4.90
C PHE A 67 8.21 -22.34 3.75
N HIS A 68 8.75 -22.60 2.57
CA HIS A 68 7.97 -22.98 1.39
C HIS A 68 7.25 -24.32 1.61
N VAL A 69 7.92 -25.30 2.23
CA VAL A 69 7.30 -26.58 2.60
C VAL A 69 6.17 -26.38 3.61
N ALA A 70 6.36 -25.53 4.63
CA ALA A 70 5.31 -25.23 5.60
C ALA A 70 4.08 -24.60 4.93
N LEU A 71 4.28 -23.65 4.01
CA LEU A 71 3.19 -23.06 3.23
C LEU A 71 2.48 -24.10 2.35
N GLN A 72 3.23 -24.99 1.71
CA GLN A 72 2.65 -26.05 0.89
C GLN A 72 1.82 -27.04 1.72
N GLY A 73 2.16 -27.25 2.99
CA GLY A 73 1.35 -28.04 3.92
C GLY A 73 -0.02 -27.44 4.21
N LEU A 74 -0.14 -26.10 4.20
CA LEU A 74 -1.40 -25.39 4.48
C LEU A 74 -2.25 -25.17 3.22
N TYR A 75 -1.61 -24.78 2.12
CA TYR A 75 -2.29 -24.31 0.91
C TYR A 75 -2.18 -25.28 -0.29
N GLY A 76 -1.45 -26.39 -0.16
CA GLY A 76 -1.16 -27.31 -1.24
C GLY A 76 0.01 -26.87 -2.14
N PRO A 77 0.16 -27.44 -3.35
CA PRO A 77 1.28 -27.14 -4.24
C PRO A 77 1.30 -25.67 -4.70
N LEU A 78 2.16 -24.86 -4.08
CA LEU A 78 2.35 -23.45 -4.43
C LEU A 78 3.64 -23.25 -5.22
N SER A 79 3.55 -22.61 -6.39
CA SER A 79 4.69 -22.15 -7.19
C SER A 79 4.34 -20.86 -7.95
N GLY A 80 5.34 -20.07 -8.33
CA GLY A 80 5.15 -18.85 -9.14
C GLY A 80 4.19 -17.83 -8.51
N GLN A 81 3.14 -17.48 -9.25
CA GLN A 81 2.16 -16.46 -8.84
C GLN A 81 1.33 -16.87 -7.61
N PRO A 82 0.73 -18.08 -7.52
CA PRO A 82 0.07 -18.55 -6.30
C PRO A 82 0.92 -18.44 -5.04
N LEU A 83 2.21 -18.77 -5.13
CA LEU A 83 3.15 -18.66 -4.00
C LEU A 83 3.38 -17.20 -3.59
N ALA A 84 3.59 -16.30 -4.55
CA ALA A 84 3.72 -14.87 -4.29
C ALA A 84 2.47 -14.29 -3.61
N SER A 85 1.27 -14.65 -4.08
CA SER A 85 0.02 -14.23 -3.47
C SER A 85 -0.18 -14.79 -2.06
N ALA A 86 0.22 -16.04 -1.80
CA ALA A 86 0.16 -16.63 -0.47
C ALA A 86 1.07 -15.92 0.53
N ILE A 87 2.30 -15.57 0.12
CA ILE A 87 3.24 -14.83 0.95
C ILE A 87 2.72 -13.41 1.24
N ALA A 88 2.22 -12.71 0.21
CA ALA A 88 1.63 -11.38 0.38
C ALA A 88 0.39 -11.40 1.28
N GLY A 89 -0.48 -12.41 1.11
CA GLY A 89 -1.65 -12.62 1.95
C GLY A 89 -1.30 -12.91 3.39
N LEU A 90 -0.30 -13.76 3.64
CA LEU A 90 0.21 -14.04 4.99
C LEU A 90 0.77 -12.78 5.65
N TYR A 91 1.55 -11.98 4.91
CA TYR A 91 2.07 -10.71 5.39
C TYR A 91 0.96 -9.72 5.77
N ALA A 92 -0.04 -9.55 4.90
CA ALA A 92 -1.19 -8.69 5.18
C ALA A 92 -1.98 -9.21 6.39
N ALA A 93 -2.21 -10.52 6.48
CA ALA A 93 -2.89 -11.13 7.62
C ALA A 93 -2.13 -10.87 8.92
N LEU A 94 -0.81 -11.03 8.97
CA LEU A 94 -0.03 -10.78 10.19
C LEU A 94 -0.04 -9.32 10.66
N ILE A 95 -0.20 -8.37 9.74
CA ILE A 95 -0.22 -6.94 10.07
C ILE A 95 -1.60 -6.48 10.52
N PHE A 96 -2.66 -7.03 9.91
CA PHE A 96 -4.03 -6.59 10.11
C PHE A 96 -4.89 -7.55 10.95
N ALA A 97 -4.32 -8.66 11.44
CA ALA A 97 -4.98 -9.60 12.36
C ALA A 97 -4.98 -9.11 13.81
#